data_AF-A0A086PQB5-F1
#
_entry.id   AF-A0A086PQB5-F1
#
_cell.length_a   1.000
_cell.length_b   1.000
_cell.length_c   1.000
_cell.angle_alpha   90.00
_cell.angle_beta   90.00
_cell.angle_gamma   90.00
#
_symmetry.space_group_name_H-M   'P 1'
#
loop_
_entity.id
_entity.type
_entity.pdbx_description
1 polymer ?
#
loop_
_entity_poly.entity_id
_entity_poly.type
_entity_poly.pdbx_seq_one_letter_code
_entity_poly.pdbx_strand_id
1 'polypeptide(L)'
;KVLFDKSGTRPRARCVNYRRTQESDLTTLGESPRRRRPSDAGSHFWAIGQTLLSRFWSLFSPQVYHACVKKNGEIVMASGAILSAVHLFKSGVGPKAQIEKLGLPLVLDVPQLGQRFSDRIVVPVGVFLTQRQQQTFSKPRISDVIGFKAFGPDCSDF
;
A
#
# COMPACT_ATOMS: atom_id res chain seq x y z
N LYS A 1 8.33 -10.57 -1.61
CA LYS A 1 9.79 -10.27 -1.50
C LYS A 1 10.44 -10.59 -2.84
N VAL A 2 11.26 -9.68 -3.37
CA VAL A 2 12.07 -9.94 -4.57
C VAL A 2 13.36 -10.65 -4.18
N LEU A 3 13.75 -11.64 -4.97
CA LEU A 3 14.96 -12.43 -4.79
C LEU A 3 15.97 -12.07 -5.87
N PHE A 4 17.20 -11.82 -5.42
CA PHE A 4 18.29 -11.36 -6.26
C PHE A 4 19.35 -12.45 -6.40
N ASP A 5 19.79 -12.66 -7.63
CA ASP A 5 20.99 -13.41 -7.96
C ASP A 5 22.21 -12.51 -7.71
N LYS A 6 23.13 -12.98 -6.87
CA LYS A 6 24.36 -12.27 -6.47
C LYS A 6 25.63 -12.81 -7.14
N SER A 7 25.52 -13.78 -8.05
CA SER A 7 26.68 -14.43 -8.68
C SER A 7 27.47 -13.51 -9.64
N GLY A 8 26.83 -12.46 -10.16
CA GLY A 8 27.45 -11.49 -11.06
C GLY A 8 28.05 -10.26 -10.36
N THR A 9 28.61 -9.35 -11.15
CA THR A 9 29.17 -8.05 -10.69
C THR A 9 28.14 -7.12 -10.06
N ARG A 10 26.86 -7.26 -10.44
CA ARG A 10 25.73 -6.54 -9.85
C ARG A 10 24.59 -7.51 -9.56
N PRO A 11 23.88 -7.35 -8.44
CA PRO A 11 22.76 -8.22 -8.11
C PRO A 11 21.62 -8.02 -9.11
N ARG A 12 21.07 -9.11 -9.65
CA ARG A 12 19.94 -9.09 -10.59
C ARG A 12 18.69 -9.73 -9.99
N ALA A 13 17.56 -9.04 -10.08
CA ALA A 13 16.28 -9.61 -9.66
C ALA A 13 15.91 -10.78 -10.59
N ARG A 14 15.60 -11.94 -10.00
CA ARG A 14 15.29 -13.17 -10.77
C ARG A 14 13.92 -13.74 -10.47
N CYS A 15 13.49 -13.66 -9.21
CA CYS A 15 12.23 -14.24 -8.78
C CYS A 15 11.53 -13.35 -7.75
N VAL A 16 10.23 -13.56 -7.58
CA VAL A 16 9.39 -12.88 -6.60
C VAL A 16 8.63 -13.93 -5.78
N ASN A 17 8.76 -13.84 -4.46
CA ASN A 17 7.90 -14.53 -3.51
C ASN A 17 6.67 -13.66 -3.25
N TYR A 18 5.48 -14.20 -3.49
CA TYR A 18 4.22 -13.51 -3.28
C TYR A 18 3.19 -14.44 -2.65
N ARG A 19 2.14 -13.86 -2.08
CA ARG A 19 0.94 -14.56 -1.61
C ARG A 19 -0.24 -14.00 -2.39
N ARG A 20 -1.31 -14.78 -2.54
CA ARG A 20 -2.57 -14.26 -3.11
C ARG A 20 -3.17 -13.21 -2.18
N THR A 21 -3.63 -12.11 -2.75
CA THR A 21 -4.37 -11.06 -2.03
C THR A 21 -5.59 -11.65 -1.35
N GLN A 22 -5.80 -11.32 -0.08
CA GLN A 22 -6.99 -11.66 0.67
C GLN A 22 -7.89 -10.43 0.84
N GLU A 23 -9.17 -10.66 1.15
CA GLU A 23 -10.13 -9.58 1.43
C GLU A 23 -9.63 -8.62 2.52
N SER A 24 -8.96 -9.15 3.55
CA SER A 24 -8.35 -8.35 4.61
C SER A 24 -7.24 -7.42 4.11
N ASP A 25 -6.53 -7.76 3.02
CA ASP A 25 -5.49 -6.91 2.44
C ASP A 25 -6.07 -5.70 1.68
N LEU A 26 -7.34 -5.78 1.27
CA LEU A 26 -8.07 -4.69 0.61
C LEU A 26 -8.68 -3.70 1.60
N THR A 27 -8.58 -4.00 2.90
CA THR A 27 -9.08 -3.10 3.93
C THR A 27 -8.28 -1.79 3.93
N THR A 28 -9.00 -0.69 3.96
CA THR A 28 -8.49 0.67 4.05
C THR A 28 -7.67 0.83 5.34
N LEU A 29 -6.36 1.02 5.18
CA LEU A 29 -5.49 1.31 6.31
C LEU A 29 -5.84 2.71 6.86
N GLY A 30 -6.18 2.79 8.15
CA GLY A 30 -6.44 4.06 8.85
C GLY A 30 -7.90 4.47 8.97
N GLU A 31 -8.86 3.68 8.49
CA GLU A 31 -10.26 3.89 8.86
C GLU A 31 -10.53 3.36 10.27
N SER A 32 -11.17 4.19 11.11
CA SER A 32 -11.74 3.74 12.38
C SER A 32 -12.71 2.58 12.15
N PRO A 33 -12.79 1.57 13.05
CA PRO A 33 -13.71 0.46 12.88
C PRO A 33 -15.12 1.00 12.63
N ARG A 34 -15.86 0.40 11.67
CA ARG A 34 -17.28 0.73 11.47
C ARG A 34 -17.97 0.73 12.84
N ARG A 35 -18.67 1.83 13.16
CA ARG A 35 -19.48 1.99 14.37
C ARG A 35 -20.30 0.71 14.55
N ARG A 36 -19.97 -0.10 15.55
CA ARG A 36 -20.66 -1.37 15.82
C ARG A 36 -22.16 -1.05 15.94
N ARG A 37 -23.00 -1.70 15.11
CA ARG A 37 -24.45 -1.72 15.36
C ARG A 37 -24.68 -2.26 16.78
N PRO A 38 -25.72 -1.81 17.51
CA PRO A 38 -26.03 -2.33 18.82
C PRO A 38 -26.15 -3.85 18.75
N SER A 39 -25.40 -4.54 19.61
CA SER A 39 -25.29 -5.99 19.62
C SER A 39 -26.47 -6.62 20.35
N ASP A 40 -27.30 -7.40 19.65
CA ASP A 40 -28.11 -8.44 20.29
C ASP A 40 -27.19 -9.55 20.82
N ALA A 41 -27.56 -10.22 21.91
CA ALA A 41 -26.73 -11.23 22.59
C ALA A 41 -26.23 -12.35 21.65
N GLY A 42 -26.98 -12.68 20.59
CA GLY A 42 -26.57 -13.65 19.55
C GLY A 42 -25.38 -13.20 18.70
N SER A 43 -25.15 -11.89 18.56
CA SER A 43 -24.04 -11.33 17.76
C SER A 43 -22.68 -11.48 18.45
N HIS A 44 -22.64 -11.51 19.79
CA HIS A 44 -21.40 -11.72 20.55
C HIS A 44 -20.87 -13.15 20.40
N PHE A 45 -21.74 -14.16 20.49
CA PHE A 45 -21.36 -15.55 20.27
C PHE A 45 -20.86 -15.82 18.85
N TRP A 46 -21.50 -15.22 17.84
CA TRP A 46 -21.05 -15.29 16.44
C TRP A 46 -19.72 -14.56 16.20
N ALA A 47 -19.53 -13.38 16.81
CA ALA A 47 -18.29 -12.63 16.69
C ALA A 47 -17.11 -13.35 17.37
N ILE A 48 -17.31 -13.96 18.54
CA ILE A 48 -16.30 -14.77 19.22
C ILE A 48 -15.95 -16.00 18.37
N GLY A 49 -16.95 -16.67 17.80
CA GLY A 49 -16.76 -17.79 16.87
C GLY A 49 -15.94 -17.40 15.63
N GLN A 50 -16.26 -16.28 14.98
CA GLN A 50 -15.49 -15.76 13.84
C GLN A 50 -14.06 -15.35 14.23
N THR A 51 -13.87 -14.79 15.43
CA THR A 51 -12.53 -14.39 15.90
C THR A 51 -11.66 -15.60 16.22
N LEU A 52 -12.22 -16.64 16.84
CA LEU A 52 -11.53 -17.91 17.09
C LEU A 52 -11.20 -18.65 15.79
N LEU A 53 -12.14 -18.70 14.85
CA LEU A 53 -11.92 -19.30 13.53
C LEU A 53 -10.86 -18.52 12.73
N SER A 54 -10.92 -17.19 12.66
CA SER A 54 -9.89 -16.40 11.97
C SER A 54 -8.51 -16.55 12.60
N ARG A 55 -8.42 -16.64 13.93
CA ARG A 55 -7.17 -16.99 14.63
C ARG A 55 -6.69 -18.40 14.29
N PHE A 56 -7.58 -19.39 14.23
CA PHE A 56 -7.24 -20.75 13.83
C PHE A 56 -6.71 -20.81 12.39
N TRP A 57 -7.35 -20.10 11.46
CA TRP A 57 -6.87 -20.01 10.07
C TRP A 57 -5.55 -19.22 9.95
N SER A 58 -5.26 -18.31 10.88
CA SER A 58 -3.95 -17.62 10.95
C SER A 58 -2.80 -18.50 11.47
N LEU A 59 -3.07 -19.67 12.08
CA LEU A 59 -2.04 -20.66 12.40
C LEU A 59 -1.49 -21.36 11.15
N PHE A 60 -2.28 -21.40 10.06
CA PHE A 60 -1.80 -21.90 8.78
C PHE A 60 -1.06 -20.77 8.07
N SER A 61 0.26 -20.89 8.00
CA SER A 61 1.09 -19.94 7.26
C SER A 61 0.54 -19.78 5.84
N PRO A 62 0.33 -18.54 5.37
CA PRO A 62 -0.23 -18.33 4.04
C PRO A 62 0.68 -18.98 2.99
N GLN A 63 0.07 -19.70 2.05
CA GLN A 63 0.82 -20.35 0.98
C GLN A 63 1.59 -19.28 0.18
N VAL A 64 2.91 -19.43 0.15
CA VAL A 64 3.80 -18.55 -0.61
C VAL A 64 4.03 -19.16 -1.99
N TYR A 65 3.77 -18.37 -3.02
CA TYR A 65 4.05 -18.69 -4.41
C TYR A 65 5.36 -18.06 -4.85
N HIS A 66 5.98 -18.66 -5.87
CA HIS A 66 7.28 -18.26 -6.39
C HIS A 66 7.18 -18.12 -7.91
N ALA A 67 7.44 -16.92 -8.43
CA ALA A 67 7.47 -16.64 -9.86
C ALA A 67 8.86 -16.15 -10.27
N CYS A 68 9.44 -16.74 -11.30
CA CYS A 68 10.75 -16.36 -11.84
C CYS A 68 10.64 -15.91 -13.29
N VAL A 69 11.49 -14.97 -13.68
CA VAL A 69 11.61 -14.56 -15.08
C VAL A 69 12.45 -15.54 -15.88
N LYS A 70 12.16 -15.66 -17.18
CA LYS A 70 12.98 -16.41 -18.13
C LYS A 70 14.31 -15.68 -18.37
N LYS A 71 15.24 -16.33 -19.09
CA LYS A 71 16.49 -15.69 -19.55
C LYS A 71 16.14 -14.39 -20.29
N ASN A 72 16.84 -13.30 -19.98
CA ASN A 72 16.61 -11.94 -20.48
C ASN A 72 15.27 -11.30 -20.08
N GLY A 73 14.50 -11.90 -19.18
CA GLY A 73 13.34 -11.25 -18.58
C GLY A 73 13.74 -10.25 -17.49
N GLU A 74 12.82 -9.36 -17.15
CA GLU A 74 13.01 -8.30 -16.18
C GLU A 74 11.85 -8.24 -15.19
N ILE A 75 12.13 -7.71 -13.99
CA ILE A 75 11.13 -7.50 -12.94
C ILE A 75 10.99 -6.00 -12.75
N VAL A 76 9.81 -5.46 -13.08
CA VAL A 76 9.47 -4.05 -12.88
C VAL A 76 8.68 -3.91 -11.57
N MET A 77 9.08 -2.97 -10.72
CA MET A 77 8.39 -2.68 -9.46
C MET A 77 7.49 -1.46 -9.63
N ALA A 78 6.18 -1.67 -9.56
CA ALA A 78 5.15 -0.65 -9.76
C ALA A 78 4.25 -0.45 -8.53
N SER A 79 4.80 -0.63 -7.33
CA SER A 79 4.08 -0.53 -6.05
C SER A 79 3.94 0.91 -5.53
N GLY A 80 4.25 1.94 -6.35
CA GLY A 80 4.18 3.35 -5.95
C GLY A 80 5.33 3.80 -5.05
N ALA A 81 5.36 5.08 -4.67
CA ALA A 81 6.50 5.69 -3.97
C ALA A 81 6.81 5.06 -2.60
N ILE A 82 5.77 4.71 -1.83
CA ILE A 82 5.92 4.16 -0.48
C ILE A 82 6.28 2.67 -0.54
N LEU A 83 5.43 1.85 -1.17
CA LEU A 83 5.58 0.39 -1.09
C LEU A 83 6.73 -0.14 -1.94
N SER A 84 7.16 0.57 -2.99
CA SER A 84 8.35 0.16 -3.76
C SER A 84 9.62 0.23 -2.91
N ALA A 85 9.80 1.32 -2.17
CA ALA A 85 10.92 1.44 -1.23
C ALA A 85 10.87 0.34 -0.15
N VAL A 86 9.68 0.09 0.42
CA VAL A 86 9.47 -0.97 1.42
C VAL A 86 9.79 -2.35 0.87
N HIS A 87 9.39 -2.66 -0.36
CA HIS A 87 9.68 -3.95 -0.99
C HIS A 87 11.18 -4.14 -1.23
N LEU A 88 11.90 -3.10 -1.64
CA LEU A 88 13.35 -3.14 -1.79
C LEU A 88 14.07 -3.32 -0.45
N PHE A 89 13.67 -2.59 0.59
CA PHE A 89 14.21 -2.79 1.94
C PHE A 89 14.02 -4.23 2.44
N LYS A 90 12.80 -4.78 2.33
CA LYS A 90 12.49 -6.17 2.69
C LYS A 90 13.26 -7.20 1.85
N SER A 91 13.73 -6.79 0.68
CA SER A 91 14.59 -7.57 -0.20
C SER A 91 16.08 -7.41 0.07
N GLY A 92 16.49 -6.58 1.03
CA GLY A 92 17.90 -6.35 1.38
C GLY A 92 18.59 -5.28 0.53
N VAL A 93 17.83 -4.46 -0.19
CA VAL A 93 18.33 -3.33 -0.98
C VAL A 93 17.99 -2.03 -0.26
N GLY A 94 19.00 -1.21 0.06
CA GLY A 94 18.83 0.05 0.80
C GLY A 94 20.07 0.45 1.59
N PRO A 95 20.01 1.51 2.43
CA PRO A 95 21.15 1.93 3.25
C PRO A 95 21.58 0.79 4.18
N LYS A 96 22.86 0.41 4.12
CA LYS A 96 23.41 -0.72 4.87
C LYS A 96 23.02 -0.73 6.35
N ALA A 97 23.22 0.38 7.05
CA ALA A 97 22.90 0.49 8.48
C ALA A 97 21.41 0.22 8.79
N GLN A 98 20.50 0.64 7.90
CA GLN A 98 19.07 0.41 8.05
C GLN A 98 18.70 -1.05 7.77
N ILE A 99 19.30 -1.66 6.73
CA ILE A 99 19.10 -3.09 6.42
C ILE A 99 19.60 -3.99 7.55
N GLU A 100 20.75 -3.67 8.13
CA GLU A 100 21.33 -4.37 9.28
C GLU A 100 20.43 -4.24 10.52
N LYS A 101 19.91 -3.04 10.80
CA LYS A 101 18.96 -2.81 11.90
C LYS A 101 17.67 -3.61 11.76
N LEU A 102 17.24 -3.92 10.52
CA LEU A 102 16.09 -4.77 10.23
C LEU A 102 16.41 -6.28 10.35
N GLY A 103 17.67 -6.66 10.59
CA GLY A 103 18.10 -8.06 10.63
C GLY A 103 18.02 -8.75 9.27
N LEU A 104 18.12 -7.99 8.17
CA LEU A 104 18.01 -8.51 6.81
C LEU A 104 19.40 -8.69 6.17
N PRO A 105 19.60 -9.72 5.34
CA PRO A 105 20.85 -9.87 4.61
C PRO A 105 20.99 -8.78 3.54
N LEU A 106 22.09 -8.05 3.58
CA LEU A 106 22.40 -7.02 2.59
C LEU A 106 22.57 -7.64 1.20
N VAL A 107 21.82 -7.11 0.22
CA VAL A 107 21.94 -7.42 -1.20
C VAL A 107 22.69 -6.33 -1.93
N LEU A 108 22.30 -5.07 -1.72
CA LEU A 108 22.93 -3.91 -2.34
C LEU A 108 22.78 -2.71 -1.41
N ASP A 109 23.89 -2.04 -1.11
CA ASP A 109 23.88 -0.78 -0.36
C ASP A 109 23.48 0.37 -1.28
N VAL A 110 22.34 0.99 -0.98
CA VAL A 110 21.79 2.14 -1.73
C VAL A 110 21.39 3.22 -0.73
N PRO A 111 22.30 4.13 -0.36
CA PRO A 111 22.07 5.06 0.74
C PRO A 111 20.93 6.05 0.47
N GLN A 112 20.67 6.40 -0.80
CA GLN A 112 19.60 7.35 -1.16
C GLN A 112 18.21 6.69 -1.24
N LEU A 113 18.10 5.37 -1.12
CA LEU A 113 16.83 4.67 -1.25
C LEU A 113 15.89 5.03 -0.10
N GLY A 114 14.65 5.40 -0.42
CA GLY A 114 13.65 5.82 0.55
C GLY A 114 13.84 7.24 1.08
N GLN A 115 14.85 7.97 0.60
CA GLN A 115 15.01 9.40 0.88
C GLN A 115 14.21 10.26 -0.11
N ARG A 116 14.10 11.56 0.19
CA ARG A 116 13.43 12.57 -0.66
C ARG A 116 11.96 12.27 -0.95
N PHE A 117 11.25 11.69 0.02
CA PHE A 117 9.80 11.58 -0.07
C PHE A 117 9.18 12.97 -0.08
N SER A 118 8.46 13.29 -1.15
CA SER A 118 7.80 14.58 -1.33
C SER A 118 6.34 14.31 -1.61
N ASP A 119 5.47 15.04 -0.92
CA ASP A 119 4.03 15.01 -1.12
C ASP A 119 3.47 16.42 -0.95
N ARG A 120 2.28 16.66 -1.49
CA ARG A 120 1.57 17.92 -1.29
C ARG A 120 0.69 17.77 -0.05
N ILE A 121 0.98 18.57 0.97
CA ILE A 121 0.16 18.63 2.17
C ILE A 121 -1.22 19.21 1.82
N VAL A 122 -2.28 18.53 2.25
CA VAL A 122 -3.66 18.99 2.11
C VAL A 122 -4.17 19.43 3.48
N VAL A 123 -4.64 20.68 3.57
CA VAL A 123 -5.24 21.24 4.79
C VAL A 123 -6.73 21.47 4.54
N PRO A 124 -7.63 20.60 5.04
CA PRO A 124 -9.06 20.81 4.87
C PRO A 124 -9.54 21.95 5.80
N VAL A 125 -10.23 22.94 5.24
CA VAL A 125 -10.86 24.03 6.00
C VAL A 125 -12.38 23.88 5.90
N GLY A 126 -13.01 23.57 7.04
CA GLY A 126 -14.47 23.53 7.14
C GLY A 126 -15.04 24.94 7.35
N VAL A 127 -16.01 25.33 6.53
CA VAL A 127 -16.72 26.61 6.65
C VAL A 127 -18.23 26.39 6.65
N PHE A 128 -18.97 27.25 7.32
CA PHE A 128 -20.43 27.28 7.23
C PHE A 128 -20.85 28.19 6.07
N LEU A 129 -21.74 27.70 5.21
CA LEU A 129 -22.28 28.46 4.09
C LEU A 129 -23.73 28.84 4.37
N THR A 130 -24.08 30.09 4.07
CA THR A 130 -25.48 30.54 4.08
C THR A 130 -26.29 29.83 2.99
N GLN A 131 -27.62 29.75 3.15
CA GLN A 131 -28.48 29.05 2.17
C GLN A 131 -28.36 29.63 0.75
N ARG A 132 -28.20 30.95 0.63
CA ARG A 132 -27.94 31.63 -0.65
C ARG A 132 -26.62 31.19 -1.28
N GLN A 133 -25.54 31.11 -0.50
CA GLN A 133 -24.24 30.68 -1.00
C GLN A 133 -24.23 29.21 -1.43
N GLN A 134 -25.01 28.35 -0.77
CA GLN A 134 -25.15 26.93 -1.16
C GLN A 134 -25.81 26.76 -2.53
N GLN A 135 -26.64 27.72 -2.97
CA GLN A 135 -27.25 27.72 -4.31
C GLN A 135 -26.27 28.21 -5.38
N THR A 136 -25.30 29.05 -5.02
CA THR A 136 -24.31 29.62 -5.95
C THR A 136 -23.08 28.72 -6.11
N PHE A 137 -22.59 28.12 -5.04
CA PHE A 137 -21.38 27.30 -5.07
C PHE A 137 -21.71 25.82 -5.07
N SER A 138 -21.15 25.10 -6.04
CA SER A 138 -21.17 23.63 -6.03
C SER A 138 -20.28 23.11 -4.90
N LYS A 139 -20.68 22.01 -4.27
CA LYS A 139 -19.84 21.34 -3.26
C LYS A 139 -18.50 20.98 -3.92
N PRO A 140 -17.35 21.45 -3.38
CA PRO A 140 -16.06 21.14 -3.97
C PRO A 140 -15.84 19.63 -3.96
N ARG A 141 -15.42 19.06 -5.09
CA ARG A 141 -15.09 17.64 -5.14
C ARG A 141 -13.72 17.45 -4.52
N ILE A 142 -13.49 16.27 -3.94
CA ILE A 142 -12.16 15.90 -3.42
C ILE A 142 -11.10 16.10 -4.52
N SER A 143 -11.41 15.75 -5.77
CA SER A 143 -10.58 15.98 -6.95
C SER A 143 -10.16 17.43 -7.11
N ASP A 144 -11.08 18.38 -6.92
CA ASP A 144 -10.81 19.83 -7.04
C ASP A 144 -9.88 20.30 -5.90
N VAL A 145 -10.12 19.81 -4.68
CA VAL A 145 -9.32 20.13 -3.49
C VAL A 145 -7.90 19.58 -3.61
N ILE A 146 -7.74 18.39 -4.17
CA ILE A 146 -6.43 17.77 -4.42
C ILE A 146 -5.89 18.12 -5.81
N GLY A 147 -6.42 19.14 -6.50
CA GLY A 147 -5.90 19.62 -7.77
C GLY A 147 -5.86 18.59 -8.90
N PHE A 148 -6.61 17.48 -8.80
CA PHE A 148 -6.94 16.66 -9.97
C PHE A 148 -8.16 17.29 -10.62
N LYS A 149 -7.93 18.11 -11.64
CA LYS A 149 -9.03 18.53 -12.50
C LYS A 149 -9.43 17.29 -13.31
N ALA A 150 -10.66 16.82 -13.12
CA ALA A 150 -11.20 15.71 -13.90
C ALA A 150 -11.42 16.21 -15.34
N PHE A 151 -10.36 16.25 -16.14
CA PHE A 151 -10.51 16.36 -17.57
C PHE A 151 -10.92 14.99 -18.07
N GLY A 152 -12.18 14.89 -18.52
CA GLY A 152 -12.63 13.74 -19.27
C GLY A 152 -11.91 13.66 -20.63
N PRO A 153 -12.12 12.58 -21.39
CA PRO A 153 -11.51 12.40 -22.71
C PRO A 153 -11.89 13.46 -23.75
N ASP A 154 -12.90 14.31 -23.50
CA ASP A 154 -13.50 15.22 -24.48
C ASP A 154 -13.17 16.71 -24.30
N CYS A 155 -11.99 17.08 -23.79
CA CYS A 155 -11.61 18.50 -23.67
C CYS A 155 -10.78 18.96 -24.88
N SER A 156 -11.37 19.85 -25.69
CA SER A 156 -10.83 20.41 -26.94
C SER A 156 -9.92 21.64 -26.76
N ASP A 157 -9.75 22.15 -25.55
CA ASP A 157 -9.10 23.45 -25.35
C ASP A 157 -7.68 23.25 -24.81
N PHE A 158 -6.78 23.00 -25.76
CA PHE A 158 -5.36 23.35 -25.75
C PHE A 158 -5.09 24.32 -26.91
#